data_AF-A0A7C3LG51-F1
#
_entry.id   AF-A0A7C3LG51-F1
#
_cell.length_a   1.000
_cell.length_b   1.000
_cell.length_c   1.000
_cell.angle_alpha   90.00
_cell.angle_beta   90.00
_cell.angle_gamma   90.00
#
_symmetry.space_group_name_H-M   'P 1'
#
loop_
_entity.id
_entity.type
_entity.pdbx_description
1 polymer ?
#
loop_
_entity_poly.entity_id
_entity_poly.type
_entity_poly.pdbx_seq_one_letter_code
_entity_poly.pdbx_strand_id
1 'polypeptide(L)' 'MRGRIESGQLVTLAPVAPETVQVGDVVLVQWKGNYLLHLVKEATGEELLIGNNLGKTNGWVSRDAVRGWVIAVCDPSA' A
#
# COMPACT_ATOMS: atom_id res chain seq x y z
N MET A 1 7.23 -4.57 4.56
CA MET A 1 7.60 -3.14 4.53
C MET A 1 8.43 -2.81 5.77
N ARG A 2 9.64 -3.37 5.84
CA ARG A 2 10.48 -3.35 7.06
C ARG A 2 10.60 -1.94 7.65
N GLY A 3 10.42 -1.82 8.96
CA GLY A 3 10.37 -0.56 9.70
C GLY A 3 8.98 0.10 9.78
N ARG A 4 7.98 -0.42 9.05
CA ARG A 4 6.57 0.04 9.15
C ARG A 4 5.61 -1.12 9.35
N ILE A 5 5.75 -2.18 8.54
CA ILE A 5 5.00 -3.44 8.66
C ILE A 5 5.99 -4.57 8.37
N GLU A 6 6.24 -5.41 9.37
CA GLU A 6 7.13 -6.56 9.28
C GLU A 6 6.48 -7.77 8.61
N SER A 7 7.30 -8.72 8.18
CA SER A 7 6.81 -9.96 7.57
C SER A 7 5.98 -10.76 8.57
N GLY A 8 4.74 -11.11 8.21
CA GLY A 8 3.81 -11.83 9.08
C GLY A 8 3.06 -10.95 10.08
N GLN A 9 3.32 -9.64 10.12
CA GLN A 9 2.58 -8.71 10.97
C GLN A 9 1.17 -8.50 10.43
N LEU A 10 0.18 -8.52 11.33
CA LEU A 10 -1.22 -8.34 10.97
C LEU A 10 -1.53 -6.86 10.73
N VAL A 11 -2.42 -6.61 9.78
CA VAL A 11 -2.92 -5.25 9.47
C VAL A 11 -4.41 -5.27 9.30
N THR A 12 -5.06 -4.15 9.63
CA THR A 12 -6.46 -3.90 9.34
C THR A 12 -6.57 -3.06 8.09
N LEU A 13 -7.40 -3.51 7.15
CA LEU A 13 -7.70 -2.81 5.92
C LEU A 13 -9.09 -2.19 5.98
N ALA A 14 -9.24 -1.03 5.36
CA ALA A 14 -10.53 -0.44 5.05
C ALA A 14 -10.64 -0.16 3.55
N PRO A 15 -11.86 -0.20 2.98
CA PRO A 15 -12.12 0.33 1.65
C PRO A 15 -11.66 1.79 1.58
N VAL A 16 -11.13 2.19 0.43
CA VAL A 16 -10.70 3.56 0.16
C VAL A 16 -11.10 3.92 -1.27
N ALA A 17 -11.53 5.16 -1.45
CA ALA A 17 -11.73 5.73 -2.78
C ALA A 17 -10.34 5.94 -3.43
N PRO A 18 -10.07 5.36 -4.61
CA PRO A 18 -8.74 5.45 -5.24
C PRO A 18 -8.20 6.87 -5.41
N GLU A 19 -9.08 7.84 -5.64
CA GLU A 19 -8.80 9.27 -5.78
C GLU A 19 -8.35 9.93 -4.47
N THR A 20 -8.71 9.38 -3.32
CA THR A 20 -8.32 9.93 -2.01
C THR A 20 -6.97 9.42 -1.53
N VAL A 21 -6.37 8.46 -2.23
CA VAL A 21 -5.05 7.90 -1.88
C VAL A 21 -3.96 8.94 -2.12
N GLN A 22 -3.10 9.13 -1.11
CA GLN A 22 -2.03 10.11 -1.11
C GLN A 22 -0.66 9.46 -0.89
N VAL A 23 0.39 10.25 -1.14
CA VAL A 23 1.77 9.86 -0.83
C VAL A 23 1.91 9.62 0.67
N GLY A 24 2.55 8.51 1.04
CA GLY A 24 2.72 8.09 2.43
C GLY A 24 1.71 7.03 2.89
N ASP A 25 0.61 6.84 2.16
CA ASP A 25 -0.36 5.79 2.46
C ASP A 25 0.22 4.41 2.16
N VAL A 26 -0.21 3.43 2.95
CA VAL A 26 0.03 2.02 2.64
C VAL A 26 -1.24 1.42 2.09
N VAL A 27 -1.19 0.99 0.83
CA VAL A 27 -2.36 0.53 0.08
C VAL A 27 -2.25 -0.94 -0.29
N LEU A 28 -3.40 -1.62 -0.30
CA LEU A 28 -3.58 -2.92 -0.92
C LEU A 28 -3.86 -2.72 -2.40
N VAL A 29 -2.99 -3.26 -3.25
CA VAL A 29 -3.04 -3.08 -4.70
C VAL A 29 -3.11 -4.43 -5.38
N GLN A 30 -3.99 -4.55 -6.38
CA GLN A 30 -4.01 -5.69 -7.27
C GLN A 30 -2.89 -5.55 -8.32
N TRP A 31 -2.01 -6.54 -8.40
CA TRP A 31 -0.84 -6.53 -9.29
C TRP A 31 -0.57 -7.91 -9.87
N LYS A 32 -0.60 -8.03 -11.21
CA LYS A 32 -0.31 -9.28 -11.95
C LYS A 32 -1.03 -10.51 -11.37
N GLY A 33 -2.32 -10.38 -11.08
CA GLY A 33 -3.16 -11.46 -10.53
C GLY A 33 -3.00 -11.74 -9.03
N ASN A 34 -2.15 -10.99 -8.33
CA ASN A 34 -1.97 -11.10 -6.88
C ASN A 34 -2.34 -9.78 -6.19
N TYR A 35 -2.30 -9.77 -4.86
CA TYR A 35 -2.47 -8.56 -4.06
C TYR A 35 -1.21 -8.26 -3.27
N LEU A 36 -0.80 -7.00 -3.26
CA LEU A 36 0.41 -6.53 -2.59
C LEU A 36 0.09 -5.34 -1.70
N LEU A 37 0.70 -5.31 -0.50
CA LEU A 37 0.72 -4.10 0.33
C LEU A 37 1.98 -3.31 0.05
N HIS A 38 1.84 -2.07 -0.41
CA HIS A 38 2.96 -1.18 -0.72
C HIS A 38 2.71 0.25 -0.26
N LEU A 39 3.80 0.97 -0.07
CA LEU A 39 3.81 2.40 0.24
C LEU A 39 3.66 3.20 -1.05
N VAL A 40 2.76 4.16 -1.06
CA VAL A 40 2.67 5.17 -2.12
C VAL A 40 3.81 6.16 -1.95
N LYS A 41 4.70 6.20 -2.94
CA LYS A 41 5.88 7.07 -2.97
C LYS A 41 5.58 8.38 -3.69
N GLU A 42 4.81 8.30 -4.77
CA GLU A 42 4.37 9.43 -5.58
C GLU A 42 2.94 9.17 -6.06
N ALA A 43 2.22 10.24 -6.35
CA ALA A 43 0.86 10.19 -6.86
C ALA A 43 0.70 11.23 -7.97
N THR A 44 0.32 10.77 -9.16
CA THR A 44 -0.04 11.59 -10.32
C THR A 44 -1.50 11.32 -10.65
N GLY A 45 -2.14 12.18 -11.45
CA GLY A 45 -3.60 12.20 -11.66
C GLY A 45 -4.30 10.84 -11.53
N GLU A 46 -3.93 9.86 -12.36
CA GLU A 46 -4.53 8.52 -12.38
C GLU A 46 -3.60 7.40 -11.88
N GLU A 47 -2.32 7.69 -11.60
CA GLU A 47 -1.34 6.66 -11.28
C GLU A 47 -0.63 6.90 -9.94
N LEU A 48 -0.20 5.81 -9.32
CA LEU A 48 0.52 5.79 -8.06
C LEU A 48 1.86 5.09 -8.27
N LEU A 49 2.94 5.71 -7.82
CA LEU A 49 4.24 5.05 -7.74
C LEU A 49 4.30 4.24 -6.45
N ILE A 50 4.33 2.91 -6.57
CA ILE A 50 4.38 2.03 -5.41
C ILE A 50 5.81 1.54 -5.17
N GLY A 51 6.17 1.47 -3.89
CA GLY A 51 7.50 1.05 -3.47
C GLY A 51 7.50 0.40 -2.10
N ASN A 52 8.63 -0.20 -1.76
CA ASN A 52 8.84 -0.72 -0.42
C ASN A 52 9.27 0.41 0.54
N ASN A 53 9.28 0.11 1.83
CA ASN A 53 9.69 1.07 2.86
C ASN A 53 11.21 1.33 2.88
N LEU A 54 12.01 0.54 2.14
CA LEU A 54 13.47 0.60 2.11
C LEU A 54 14.03 1.35 0.90
N GLY A 55 13.19 2.10 0.19
CA GLY A 55 13.61 2.96 -0.93
C GLY A 55 13.65 2.28 -2.31
N LYS A 56 13.25 1.01 -2.42
CA LYS A 56 13.06 0.36 -3.72
C LYS A 56 11.68 0.69 -4.28
N THR A 57 11.67 1.14 -5.53
CA THR A 57 10.45 1.37 -6.32
C THR A 57 10.11 0.11 -7.09
N ASN A 58 8.83 -0.28 -7.08
CA ASN A 58 8.35 -1.46 -7.81
C ASN A 58 7.76 -1.08 -9.17
N GLY A 59 7.14 0.10 -9.29
CA GLY A 59 6.59 0.61 -10.53
C GLY A 59 5.33 1.46 -10.32
N TRP A 60 4.79 1.93 -11.42
CA TRP A 60 3.53 2.66 -11.46
C TRP A 60 2.34 1.71 -11.54
N VAL A 61 1.24 2.08 -10.91
CA VAL A 61 -0.02 1.38 -10.98
C VAL A 61 -1.17 2.37 -11.10
N SER A 62 -2.20 2.04 -11.86
CA SER A 62 -3.44 2.81 -11.88
C SER A 62 -4.07 2.85 -10.48
N ARG A 63 -4.63 4.00 -10.11
CA ARG A 63 -5.45 4.17 -8.90
C ARG A 63 -6.56 3.12 -8.83
N ASP A 64 -7.15 2.74 -9.96
CA ASP A 64 -8.21 1.72 -10.04
C ASP A 64 -7.75 0.32 -9.61
N ALA A 65 -6.45 0.08 -9.44
CA ALA A 65 -5.94 -1.15 -8.87
C ALA A 65 -5.96 -1.18 -7.33
N VAL A 66 -6.21 -0.05 -6.68
CA VAL A 66 -6.33 0.05 -5.23
C VAL A 66 -7.60 -0.65 -4.76
N ARG A 67 -7.48 -1.46 -3.71
CA ARG A 67 -8.58 -2.23 -3.12
C ARG A 67 -8.86 -1.84 -1.67
N GLY A 68 -7.94 -1.09 -1.05
CA GLY A 68 -8.04 -0.65 0.32
C GLY A 68 -6.74 -0.02 0.79
N TRP A 69 -6.76 0.52 2.00
CA TRP A 69 -5.59 1.05 2.69
C TRP A 69 -5.46 0.50 4.10
N VAL A 70 -4.26 0.58 4.66
CA VAL A 70 -3.97 0.14 6.02
C VAL A 70 -4.38 1.23 7.00
N ILE A 71 -5.29 0.89 7.91
CA ILE A 71 -5.76 1.78 8.98
C ILE A 71 -5.20 1.44 10.36
N ALA A 72 -4.71 0.20 10.53
CA ALA A 72 -4.05 -0.22 11.76
C ALA A 72 -3.02 -1.32 11.46
N VAL A 73 -1.96 -1.33 12.26
CA VAL A 73 -0.96 -2.41 12.28
C VAL A 73 -1.01 -3.01 13.68
N CYS A 74 -1.23 -4.31 13.77
CA CYS A 74 -1.33 -5.02 15.03
C CYS A 74 -0.03 -5.74 15.31
N ASP A 75 0.49 -5.61 16.52
CA ASP A 75 1.60 -6.45 16.96
C ASP A 75 1.08 -7.84 17.32
N PRO A 76 1.67 -8.92 16.79
CA PRO A 76 1.26 -10.28 17.11
C PRO A 76 1.61 -10.70 18.55
N SER A 77 2.16 -9.81 19.36
CA SER A 77 2.48 -10.01 20.78
C SER A 77 1.59 -9.15 21.67
N ALA A 78 0.34 -9.56 21.83
CA ALA A 78 -0.54 -9.18 22.94
C ALA A 78 -1.27 -10.44 23.43
#